data_AF-A0A6V8QPQ0-F1
#
_entry.id   AF-A0A6V8QPQ0-F1
#
_cell.length_a   1.000
_cell.length_b   1.000
_cell.length_c   1.000
_cell.angle_alpha   90.00
_cell.angle_beta   90.00
_cell.angle_gamma   90.00
#
_symmetry.space_group_name_H-M   'P 1'
#
loop_
_entity.id
_entity.type
_entity.pdbx_description
1 polymer ?
#
loop_
_entity_poly.entity_id
_entity_poly.type
_entity_poly.pdbx_seq_one_letter_code
_entity_poly.pdbx_strand_id
1 'polypeptide(L)'
;MAQEHIPNDQPLRSFGHEALELMKVSLKHVLKTTPPQSTCGVHEMLGDIQVAGHSLMHWTRQYLEGDRGKVNITTRVGISSKKLFRDALTACLSKDEDDVTAFLSNMPIVLDPYPALEKDPFGSELWEGRAGTLYFLRLMRHYIPQSAALLEGSIAQVSEEILLDSIDQDERGWMFYDLEMTGAGHGTIGIITQLVVATPSLATRLKTKLRDVLDL
;
A
#
# COMPACT_ATOMS: atom_id res chain seq x y z
N MET A 1 -7.23 -28.37 -9.08
CA MET A 1 -7.67 -27.79 -7.78
C MET A 1 -8.53 -26.58 -8.12
N ALA A 2 -9.80 -26.61 -7.73
CA ALA A 2 -10.76 -25.57 -8.09
C ALA A 2 -10.49 -24.32 -7.24
N GLN A 3 -10.24 -23.21 -7.92
CA GLN A 3 -10.04 -21.90 -7.32
C GLN A 3 -11.44 -21.37 -6.96
N GLU A 4 -11.78 -21.33 -5.68
CA GLU A 4 -13.04 -20.74 -5.22
C GLU A 4 -12.97 -19.22 -5.46
N HIS A 5 -13.54 -18.76 -6.57
CA HIS A 5 -13.86 -17.35 -6.78
C HIS A 5 -15.14 -17.03 -6.03
N ILE A 6 -15.12 -15.95 -5.25
CA ILE A 6 -16.33 -15.32 -4.75
C ILE A 6 -17.03 -14.70 -5.97
N PRO A 7 -18.24 -15.16 -6.35
CA PRO A 7 -18.94 -14.62 -7.51
C PRO A 7 -19.31 -13.15 -7.29
N ASN A 8 -19.10 -12.34 -8.33
CA ASN A 8 -19.33 -10.89 -8.34
C ASN A 8 -20.72 -10.53 -8.89
N ASP A 9 -21.71 -11.37 -8.61
CA ASP A 9 -23.09 -11.29 -9.09
C ASP A 9 -24.04 -10.61 -8.07
N GLN A 10 -23.48 -9.91 -7.07
CA GLN A 10 -24.30 -9.16 -6.13
C GLN A 10 -24.95 -7.96 -6.84
N PRO A 11 -26.26 -7.71 -6.62
CA PRO A 11 -26.96 -6.60 -7.24
C PRO A 11 -26.34 -5.27 -6.81
N LEU A 12 -25.97 -4.44 -7.79
CA LEU A 12 -25.51 -3.06 -7.59
C LEU A 12 -26.56 -2.30 -6.78
N ARG A 13 -26.20 -1.93 -5.54
CA ARG A 13 -27.04 -1.08 -4.68
C ARG A 13 -26.63 0.37 -4.88
N SER A 14 -27.59 1.24 -5.17
CA SER A 14 -27.36 2.68 -5.26
C SER A 14 -26.81 3.23 -3.93
N PHE A 15 -25.66 3.91 -3.96
CA PHE A 15 -25.06 4.54 -2.79
C PHE A 15 -25.80 5.84 -2.43
N GLY A 16 -26.89 5.70 -1.67
CA GLY A 16 -27.46 6.77 -0.85
C GLY A 16 -26.79 6.80 0.52
N HIS A 17 -26.57 8.01 1.04
CA HIS A 17 -25.90 8.40 2.29
C HIS A 17 -25.29 7.29 3.19
N GLU A 18 -23.98 7.47 3.39
CA GLU A 18 -23.06 6.83 4.34
C GLU A 18 -22.44 5.49 3.90
N ALA A 19 -21.32 5.59 3.18
CA ALA A 19 -20.35 4.51 3.01
C ALA A 19 -19.98 3.81 4.35
N LEU A 20 -20.11 4.52 5.47
CA LEU A 20 -19.98 3.97 6.83
C LEU A 20 -21.03 2.89 7.13
N GLU A 21 -22.29 3.09 6.73
CA GLU A 21 -23.35 2.09 6.91
C GLU A 21 -23.13 0.88 5.99
N LEU A 22 -22.66 1.10 4.77
CA LEU A 22 -22.32 0.00 3.87
C LEU A 22 -21.13 -0.83 4.42
N MET A 23 -20.11 -0.16 4.96
CA MET A 23 -18.98 -0.83 5.62
C MET A 23 -19.44 -1.61 6.86
N LYS A 24 -20.33 -1.04 7.69
CA LYS A 24 -20.93 -1.73 8.85
C LYS A 24 -21.74 -2.95 8.44
N VAL A 25 -22.54 -2.85 7.38
CA VAL A 25 -23.36 -3.97 6.86
C VAL A 25 -22.47 -5.08 6.30
N SER A 26 -21.45 -4.73 5.52
CA SER A 26 -20.49 -5.69 4.99
C SER A 26 -19.69 -6.38 6.10
N LEU A 27 -19.21 -5.65 7.10
CA LEU A 27 -18.54 -6.22 8.28
C LEU A 27 -19.46 -7.17 9.06
N LYS A 28 -20.72 -6.78 9.28
CA LYS A 28 -21.72 -7.65 9.92
C LYS A 28 -21.98 -8.92 9.12
N HIS A 29 -22.04 -8.82 7.79
CA HIS A 29 -22.22 -9.98 6.92
C HIS A 29 -21.03 -10.94 7.02
N VAL A 30 -19.80 -10.43 6.91
CA VAL A 30 -18.57 -11.21 7.06
C VAL A 30 -18.50 -11.89 8.43
N LEU A 31 -18.84 -11.19 9.51
CA LEU A 31 -18.91 -11.78 10.85
C LEU A 31 -19.97 -12.88 10.99
N LYS A 32 -21.05 -12.84 10.19
CA LYS A 32 -22.13 -13.82 10.22
C LYS A 32 -21.84 -15.05 9.36
N THR A 33 -21.24 -14.85 8.18
CA THR A 33 -20.90 -15.94 7.24
C THR A 33 -19.58 -16.61 7.58
N THR A 34 -18.69 -15.86 8.23
CA THR A 34 -17.35 -16.29 8.62
C THR A 34 -17.16 -15.98 10.11
N PRO A 35 -17.93 -16.65 10.99
CA PRO A 35 -17.91 -16.35 12.42
C PRO A 35 -16.49 -16.55 12.96
N PRO A 36 -15.87 -15.53 13.59
CA PRO A 36 -14.55 -15.67 14.15
C PRO A 36 -14.59 -16.78 15.21
N GLN A 37 -13.75 -17.80 15.02
CA GLN A 37 -13.50 -18.79 16.06
C GLN A 37 -12.95 -18.05 17.27
N SER A 38 -13.38 -18.48 18.45
CA SER A 38 -13.36 -17.75 19.72
C SER A 38 -11.99 -17.17 20.11
N THR A 39 -11.66 -15.98 19.58
CA THR A 39 -10.79 -14.93 20.15
C THR A 39 -10.71 -13.79 19.14
N CYS A 40 -11.64 -12.83 19.17
CA CYS A 40 -11.36 -11.50 18.57
C CYS A 40 -12.30 -10.43 19.15
N GLY A 41 -11.80 -9.70 20.15
CA GLY A 41 -12.41 -8.47 20.65
C GLY A 41 -11.96 -7.30 19.78
N VAL A 42 -12.86 -6.83 18.92
CA VAL A 42 -12.62 -5.71 18.02
C VAL A 42 -12.84 -4.40 18.75
N HIS A 43 -11.83 -3.88 19.46
CA HIS A 43 -11.71 -2.42 19.74
C HIS A 43 -10.36 -1.96 20.37
N GLU A 44 -9.22 -2.60 20.08
CA GLU A 44 -7.85 -2.10 20.44
C GLU A 44 -6.74 -2.77 19.56
N MET A 45 -7.14 -3.19 18.35
CA MET A 45 -6.95 -4.54 17.78
C MET A 45 -5.57 -5.10 17.34
N LEU A 46 -4.43 -4.42 17.52
CA LEU A 46 -3.13 -4.98 17.07
C LEU A 46 -2.08 -5.16 18.18
N GLY A 47 -2.30 -4.60 19.37
CA GLY A 47 -1.35 -4.71 20.48
C GLY A 47 -1.23 -6.12 21.05
N ASP A 48 -2.34 -6.86 21.08
CA ASP A 48 -2.43 -8.20 21.67
C ASP A 48 -2.37 -9.34 20.64
N ILE A 49 -2.14 -9.03 19.36
CA ILE A 49 -1.95 -10.10 18.37
C ILE A 49 -0.64 -10.80 18.67
N GLN A 50 -0.79 -12.06 19.08
CA GLN A 50 0.31 -12.99 19.23
C GLN A 50 0.24 -14.03 18.13
N VAL A 51 1.38 -14.24 17.47
CA VAL A 51 1.57 -15.36 16.54
C VAL A 51 2.50 -16.34 17.25
N ALA A 52 2.08 -17.61 17.39
CA ALA A 52 2.80 -18.63 18.15
C ALA A 52 3.28 -18.17 19.55
N GLY A 53 2.40 -17.47 20.30
CA GLY A 53 2.67 -17.03 21.67
C GLY A 53 3.58 -15.80 21.79
N HIS A 54 3.96 -15.18 20.67
CA HIS A 54 4.84 -14.02 20.63
C HIS A 54 4.17 -12.83 19.97
N SER A 55 4.40 -11.63 20.51
CA SER A 55 3.87 -10.38 19.93
C SER A 55 4.42 -10.13 18.53
N LEU A 56 3.70 -9.33 17.73
CA LEU A 56 4.19 -8.89 16.42
C LEU A 56 5.59 -8.25 16.51
N MET A 57 5.88 -7.54 17.61
CA MET A 57 7.20 -6.95 17.84
C MET A 57 8.31 -7.95 18.09
N HIS A 58 8.03 -9.09 18.69
CA HIS A 58 8.99 -10.17 18.75
C HIS A 58 9.33 -10.65 17.33
N TRP A 59 8.32 -10.92 16.50
CA TRP A 59 8.54 -11.38 15.13
C TRP A 59 9.23 -10.37 14.23
N THR A 60 8.94 -9.07 14.38
CA THR A 60 9.64 -8.02 13.63
C THR A 60 11.13 -8.01 13.98
N ARG A 61 11.50 -8.15 15.27
CA ARG A 61 12.92 -8.24 15.67
C ARG A 61 13.59 -9.49 15.12
N GLN A 62 12.95 -10.65 15.25
CA GLN A 62 13.47 -11.91 14.70
C GLN A 62 13.64 -11.84 13.18
N TYR A 63 12.71 -11.19 12.47
CA TYR A 63 12.82 -10.96 11.03
C TYR A 63 14.06 -10.13 10.66
N LEU A 64 14.36 -9.08 11.44
CA LEU A 64 15.52 -8.20 11.19
C LEU A 64 16.86 -8.83 11.61
N GLU A 65 16.89 -9.59 12.70
CA GLU A 65 18.08 -10.33 13.17
C GLU A 65 18.50 -11.44 12.21
N GLY A 66 17.56 -11.97 11.43
CA GLY A 66 17.84 -12.97 10.41
C GLY A 66 18.81 -12.44 9.35
N ASP A 67 19.92 -13.18 9.16
CA ASP A 67 20.84 -12.95 8.04
C ASP A 67 20.13 -13.26 6.71
N ARG A 68 20.33 -12.37 5.74
CA ARG A 68 19.77 -12.42 4.39
C ARG A 68 20.84 -12.09 3.34
N GLY A 69 22.09 -11.92 3.75
CA GLY A 69 23.14 -11.34 2.93
C GLY A 69 22.84 -9.91 2.49
N LYS A 70 23.49 -9.47 1.42
CA LYS A 70 23.27 -8.14 0.84
C LYS A 70 21.90 -8.07 0.16
N VAL A 71 20.99 -7.25 0.68
CA VAL A 71 19.67 -7.01 0.11
C VAL A 71 19.71 -5.72 -0.72
N ASN A 72 19.45 -5.84 -2.02
CA ASN A 72 19.36 -4.69 -2.95
C ASN A 72 17.95 -4.58 -3.52
N ILE A 73 17.59 -3.41 -4.02
CA ILE A 73 16.41 -3.24 -4.88
C ILE A 73 16.70 -3.98 -6.20
N THR A 74 15.72 -4.76 -6.66
CA THR A 74 15.77 -5.46 -7.95
C THR A 74 14.73 -4.86 -8.89
N THR A 75 13.71 -5.62 -9.27
CA THR A 75 12.64 -5.19 -10.18
C THR A 75 11.38 -4.75 -9.44
N ARG A 76 11.44 -4.63 -8.11
CA ARG A 76 10.27 -4.38 -7.26
C ARG A 76 10.58 -3.32 -6.21
N VAL A 77 9.70 -2.32 -6.15
CA VAL A 77 9.74 -1.19 -5.22
C VAL A 77 8.52 -1.15 -4.29
N GLY A 78 7.55 -2.03 -4.46
CA GLY A 78 6.38 -2.16 -3.59
C GLY A 78 6.61 -2.99 -2.32
N ILE A 79 5.53 -3.44 -1.68
CA ILE A 79 5.57 -4.22 -0.41
C ILE A 79 6.51 -5.44 -0.47
N SER A 80 6.61 -6.08 -1.63
CA SER A 80 7.47 -7.24 -1.86
C SER A 80 8.96 -6.91 -1.99
N SER A 81 9.32 -5.62 -2.02
CA SER A 81 10.72 -5.17 -2.01
C SER A 81 11.35 -5.44 -0.66
N LYS A 82 12.17 -6.50 -0.58
CA LYS A 82 12.86 -6.89 0.67
C LYS A 82 13.73 -5.76 1.22
N LYS A 83 14.36 -4.96 0.36
CA LYS A 83 15.22 -3.84 0.75
C LYS A 83 14.41 -2.73 1.41
N LEU A 84 13.41 -2.20 0.70
CA LEU A 84 12.58 -1.10 1.22
C LEU A 84 11.77 -1.54 2.46
N PHE A 85 11.23 -2.75 2.45
CA PHE A 85 10.53 -3.30 3.62
C PHE A 85 11.44 -3.38 4.85
N ARG A 86 12.67 -3.91 4.68
CA ARG A 86 13.62 -4.04 5.79
C ARG A 86 14.05 -2.67 6.31
N ASP A 87 14.42 -1.74 5.42
CA ASP A 87 14.85 -0.40 5.81
C ASP A 87 13.74 0.36 6.55
N ALA A 88 12.50 0.33 6.03
CA ALA A 88 11.37 1.00 6.67
C ALA A 88 11.06 0.42 8.06
N LEU A 89 11.13 -0.91 8.21
CA LEU A 89 10.97 -1.56 9.51
C LEU A 89 12.10 -1.22 10.49
N THR A 90 13.35 -1.20 10.01
CA THR A 90 14.50 -0.79 10.82
C THR A 90 14.28 0.63 11.35
N ALA A 91 13.96 1.58 10.47
CA ALA A 91 13.67 2.96 10.86
C ALA A 91 12.51 3.06 11.84
N CYS A 92 11.41 2.34 11.60
CA CYS A 92 10.25 2.38 12.52
C CYS A 92 10.58 1.79 13.91
N LEU A 93 11.46 0.80 13.98
CA LEU A 93 11.86 0.17 15.24
C LEU A 93 12.90 0.98 16.00
N SER A 94 13.92 1.51 15.32
CA SER A 94 14.96 2.35 15.93
C SER A 94 14.44 3.73 16.29
N LYS A 95 13.49 4.26 15.49
CA LYS A 95 13.01 5.64 15.51
C LYS A 95 14.12 6.66 15.26
N ASP A 96 15.22 6.22 14.64
CA ASP A 96 16.37 7.03 14.29
C ASP A 96 16.19 7.68 12.91
N GLU A 97 16.52 8.96 12.81
CA GLU A 97 16.45 9.72 11.58
C GLU A 97 17.53 9.30 10.58
N ASP A 98 18.66 8.77 11.06
CA ASP A 98 19.70 8.21 10.20
C ASP A 98 19.19 6.99 9.41
N ASP A 99 18.35 6.16 10.04
CA ASP A 99 17.71 5.02 9.37
C ASP A 99 16.64 5.47 8.36
N VAL A 100 15.94 6.58 8.64
CA VAL A 100 15.04 7.22 7.65
C VAL A 100 15.84 7.72 6.46
N THR A 101 16.97 8.37 6.70
CA THR A 101 17.88 8.84 5.64
C THR A 101 18.43 7.68 4.83
N ALA A 102 18.77 6.56 5.47
CA ALA A 102 19.19 5.34 4.81
C ALA A 102 18.10 4.78 3.89
N PHE A 103 16.84 4.75 4.34
CA PHE A 103 15.70 4.40 3.47
C PHE A 103 15.59 5.36 2.28
N LEU A 104 15.66 6.68 2.54
CA LEU A 104 15.50 7.72 1.51
C LEU A 104 16.63 7.72 0.48
N SER A 105 17.82 7.20 0.81
CA SER A 105 18.91 7.01 -0.15
C SER A 105 18.55 6.08 -1.33
N ASN A 106 17.48 5.29 -1.19
CA ASN A 106 16.96 4.46 -2.27
C ASN A 106 16.01 5.21 -3.23
N MET A 107 15.54 6.42 -2.89
CA MET A 107 14.54 7.15 -3.69
C MET A 107 14.99 7.46 -5.12
N PRO A 108 16.27 7.77 -5.42
CA PRO A 108 16.73 7.87 -6.79
C PRO A 108 16.43 6.60 -7.60
N ILE A 109 16.63 5.41 -7.04
CA ILE A 109 16.29 4.16 -7.77
C ILE A 109 14.78 4.04 -8.00
N VAL A 110 13.95 4.47 -7.05
CA VAL A 110 12.47 4.40 -7.18
C VAL A 110 11.93 5.42 -8.18
N LEU A 111 12.58 6.58 -8.30
CA LEU A 111 12.12 7.73 -9.07
C LEU A 111 12.84 7.92 -10.40
N ASP A 112 14.05 7.40 -10.55
CA ASP A 112 14.89 7.70 -11.72
C ASP A 112 14.24 7.10 -12.97
N PRO A 113 14.06 7.92 -14.02
CA PRO A 113 13.64 7.40 -15.31
C PRO A 113 14.74 6.50 -15.83
N TYR A 114 14.42 5.23 -16.10
CA TYR A 114 15.30 4.37 -16.86
C TYR A 114 15.61 5.04 -18.21
N PRO A 115 16.84 4.91 -18.76
CA PRO A 115 17.21 5.57 -20.01
C PRO A 115 16.14 5.32 -21.06
N ALA A 116 15.73 6.37 -21.79
CA ALA A 116 14.53 6.43 -22.65
C ALA A 116 14.37 5.32 -23.73
N LEU A 117 15.32 4.39 -23.84
CA LEU A 117 15.29 3.21 -24.69
C LEU A 117 14.77 1.96 -23.95
N GLU A 118 14.65 1.98 -22.62
CA GLU A 118 14.10 0.91 -21.80
C GLU A 118 12.81 1.40 -21.11
N LYS A 119 11.74 0.59 -21.18
CA LYS A 119 10.49 0.82 -20.45
C LYS A 119 10.81 0.88 -18.95
N ASP A 120 10.22 1.84 -18.24
CA ASP A 120 10.32 1.91 -16.78
C ASP A 120 10.00 0.53 -16.18
N PRO A 121 10.93 -0.10 -15.44
CA PRO A 121 10.72 -1.43 -14.90
C PRO A 121 9.75 -1.45 -13.72
N PHE A 122 9.40 -0.30 -13.13
CA PHE A 122 8.58 -0.21 -11.94
C PHE A 122 7.15 0.20 -12.27
N GLY A 123 6.20 -0.68 -11.96
CA GLY A 123 4.77 -0.33 -12.02
C GLY A 123 4.32 0.53 -10.86
N SER A 124 3.05 0.92 -10.89
CA SER A 124 2.44 1.78 -9.85
C SER A 124 1.76 1.02 -8.72
N GLU A 125 1.47 -0.27 -8.85
CA GLU A 125 0.61 -1.01 -7.89
C GLU A 125 1.24 -1.28 -6.51
N LEU A 126 0.47 -1.84 -5.58
CA LEU A 126 0.82 -1.90 -4.15
C LEU A 126 1.93 -2.93 -3.84
N TRP A 127 1.93 -4.09 -4.50
CA TRP A 127 2.78 -5.21 -4.11
C TRP A 127 4.21 -5.10 -4.63
N GLU A 128 4.38 -4.66 -5.87
CA GLU A 128 5.65 -4.60 -6.60
C GLU A 128 6.01 -3.17 -7.01
N GLY A 129 5.05 -2.24 -7.01
CA GLY A 129 5.17 -0.90 -7.53
C GLY A 129 5.24 0.24 -6.51
N ARG A 130 5.23 1.46 -7.05
CA ARG A 130 5.45 2.72 -6.31
C ARG A 130 4.38 3.02 -5.25
N ALA A 131 3.15 2.54 -5.39
CA ALA A 131 2.15 2.66 -4.32
C ALA A 131 2.57 1.91 -3.04
N GLY A 132 3.31 0.80 -3.18
CA GLY A 132 3.92 0.13 -2.03
C GLY A 132 5.04 0.96 -1.39
N THR A 133 5.82 1.72 -2.17
CA THR A 133 6.77 2.71 -1.61
C THR A 133 6.03 3.77 -0.79
N LEU A 134 4.90 4.30 -1.30
CA LEU A 134 4.08 5.27 -0.56
C LEU A 134 3.57 4.69 0.77
N TYR A 135 3.24 3.40 0.81
CA TYR A 135 2.90 2.73 2.06
C TYR A 135 4.05 2.81 3.08
N PHE A 136 5.30 2.53 2.67
CA PHE A 136 6.46 2.61 3.57
C PHE A 136 6.75 4.03 4.05
N LEU A 137 6.68 5.02 3.16
CA LEU A 137 6.84 6.42 3.52
C LEU A 137 5.79 6.86 4.54
N ARG A 138 4.52 6.46 4.34
CA ARG A 138 3.42 6.75 5.29
C ARG A 138 3.62 6.02 6.62
N LEU A 139 4.08 4.78 6.58
CA LEU A 139 4.38 3.98 7.78
C LEU A 139 5.42 4.70 8.64
N MET A 140 6.55 5.11 8.06
CA MET A 140 7.58 5.86 8.77
C MET A 140 7.05 7.21 9.26
N ARG A 141 6.29 7.96 8.45
CA ARG A 141 5.67 9.23 8.86
C ARG A 141 4.79 9.07 10.09
N HIS A 142 4.10 7.93 10.22
CA HIS A 142 3.23 7.64 11.36
C HIS A 142 4.03 7.26 12.61
N TYR A 143 5.02 6.37 12.48
CA TYR A 143 5.78 5.84 13.63
C TYR A 143 6.95 6.72 14.08
N ILE A 144 7.39 7.65 13.22
CA ILE A 144 8.54 8.55 13.39
C ILE A 144 8.10 10.00 13.07
N PRO A 145 7.16 10.58 13.82
CA PRO A 145 6.56 11.88 13.50
C PRO A 145 7.59 13.02 13.43
N GLN A 146 8.72 12.92 14.14
CA GLN A 146 9.81 13.89 14.07
C GLN A 146 10.46 13.99 12.69
N SER A 147 10.48 12.90 11.93
CA SER A 147 11.08 12.85 10.59
C SER A 147 10.05 13.06 9.48
N ALA A 148 8.80 13.42 9.80
CA ALA A 148 7.74 13.65 8.82
C ALA A 148 8.18 14.66 7.74
N ALA A 149 8.81 15.77 8.13
CA ALA A 149 9.27 16.80 7.20
C ALA A 149 10.29 16.27 6.16
N LEU A 150 11.13 15.31 6.54
CA LEU A 150 12.10 14.68 5.62
C LEU A 150 11.41 13.79 4.58
N LEU A 151 10.26 13.22 4.94
CA LEU A 151 9.52 12.28 4.09
C LEU A 151 8.64 12.98 3.05
N GLU A 152 8.15 14.20 3.34
CA GLU A 152 7.16 14.88 2.48
C GLU A 152 7.66 15.11 1.05
N GLY A 153 8.95 15.43 0.86
CA GLY A 153 9.53 15.60 -0.47
C GLY A 153 9.43 14.32 -1.31
N SER A 154 9.80 13.18 -0.73
CA SER A 154 9.72 11.88 -1.41
C SER A 154 8.29 11.39 -1.58
N ILE A 155 7.39 11.67 -0.62
CA ILE A 155 5.95 11.38 -0.77
C ILE A 155 5.38 12.12 -1.98
N ALA A 156 5.70 13.40 -2.14
CA ALA A 156 5.26 14.20 -3.27
C ALA A 156 5.83 13.67 -4.59
N GLN A 157 7.13 13.40 -4.66
CA GLN A 157 7.78 12.88 -5.87
C GLN A 157 7.24 11.52 -6.29
N VAL A 158 7.08 10.57 -5.37
CA VAL A 158 6.53 9.25 -5.69
C VAL A 158 5.06 9.35 -6.09
N SER A 159 4.29 10.24 -5.47
CA SER A 159 2.89 10.46 -5.85
C SER A 159 2.78 11.01 -7.28
N GLU A 160 3.63 11.98 -7.63
CA GLU A 160 3.67 12.55 -8.98
C GLU A 160 4.04 11.49 -10.03
N GLU A 161 5.06 10.67 -9.75
CA GLU A 161 5.49 9.62 -10.66
C GLU A 161 4.39 8.58 -10.92
N ILE A 162 3.64 8.19 -9.88
CA ILE A 162 2.46 7.32 -10.03
C ILE A 162 1.41 7.98 -10.90
N LEU A 163 1.16 9.28 -10.75
CA LEU A 163 0.17 9.99 -11.58
C LEU A 163 0.62 10.07 -13.05
N LEU A 164 1.91 10.26 -13.31
CA LEU A 164 2.49 10.28 -14.65
C LEU A 164 2.41 8.92 -15.36
N ASP A 165 2.51 7.82 -14.61
CA ASP A 165 2.37 6.45 -15.11
C ASP A 165 0.92 6.04 -15.47
N SER A 166 -0.08 6.88 -15.15
CA SER A 166 -1.47 6.60 -15.53
C SER A 166 -1.65 6.69 -17.05
N ILE A 167 -2.30 5.67 -17.63
CA ILE A 167 -2.39 5.41 -19.08
C ILE A 167 -2.82 6.62 -19.91
N ASP A 168 -3.78 7.40 -19.40
CA ASP A 168 -4.36 8.53 -20.13
C ASP A 168 -4.18 9.87 -19.38
N GLN A 169 -3.22 9.94 -18.45
CA GLN A 169 -2.98 11.07 -17.53
C GLN A 169 -4.19 11.54 -16.68
N ASP A 170 -5.43 11.09 -16.91
CA ASP A 170 -6.57 11.26 -16.00
C ASP A 170 -7.81 10.38 -16.35
N GLU A 171 -7.87 9.65 -17.49
CA GLU A 171 -9.09 8.87 -17.87
C GLU A 171 -9.05 7.38 -17.47
N ARG A 172 -8.20 6.52 -18.05
CA ARG A 172 -8.05 5.10 -17.60
C ARG A 172 -7.07 4.89 -16.45
N GLY A 173 -7.09 3.70 -15.85
CA GLY A 173 -6.34 3.36 -14.64
C GLY A 173 -4.83 3.19 -14.84
N TRP A 174 -4.28 2.20 -14.14
CA TRP A 174 -2.87 1.79 -14.22
C TRP A 174 -2.79 0.36 -14.73
N MET A 175 -1.69 0.05 -15.42
CA MET A 175 -1.46 -1.30 -15.94
C MET A 175 -0.59 -2.11 -14.99
N PHE A 176 -0.91 -3.39 -14.86
CA PHE A 176 -0.06 -4.40 -14.24
C PHE A 176 0.16 -5.54 -15.22
N TYR A 177 1.39 -5.74 -15.69
CA TYR A 177 1.72 -6.71 -16.77
C TYR A 177 0.72 -6.68 -17.93
N ASP A 178 0.46 -5.47 -18.45
CA ASP A 178 -0.46 -5.21 -19.56
C ASP A 178 -1.94 -5.61 -19.28
N LEU A 179 -2.31 -5.78 -18.01
CA LEU A 179 -3.69 -5.93 -17.55
C LEU A 179 -4.16 -4.69 -16.79
N GLU A 180 -5.37 -4.22 -17.10
CA GLU A 180 -6.06 -3.22 -16.30
C GLU A 180 -6.71 -3.91 -15.10
N MET A 181 -6.14 -3.69 -13.92
CA MET A 181 -6.60 -4.28 -12.67
C MET A 181 -7.34 -3.22 -11.85
N THR A 182 -8.48 -3.57 -11.26
CA THR A 182 -9.24 -2.62 -10.42
C THR A 182 -9.01 -2.82 -8.92
N GLY A 183 -8.62 -4.03 -8.49
CA GLY A 183 -8.56 -4.43 -7.08
C GLY A 183 -7.50 -3.73 -6.21
N ALA A 184 -7.53 -4.02 -4.91
CA ALA A 184 -6.69 -3.34 -3.92
C ALA A 184 -5.20 -3.72 -3.95
N GLY A 185 -4.85 -4.91 -4.47
CA GLY A 185 -3.46 -5.36 -4.56
C GLY A 185 -2.75 -4.78 -5.79
N HIS A 186 -3.20 -5.20 -6.98
CA HIS A 186 -2.52 -4.89 -8.24
C HIS A 186 -3.20 -3.78 -9.06
N GLY A 187 -4.23 -3.12 -8.52
CA GLY A 187 -5.14 -2.31 -9.31
C GLY A 187 -5.43 -0.91 -8.79
N THR A 188 -6.28 -0.23 -9.55
CA THR A 188 -6.62 1.19 -9.39
C THR A 188 -7.11 1.55 -7.99
N ILE A 189 -7.93 0.71 -7.34
CA ILE A 189 -8.40 0.97 -5.96
C ILE A 189 -7.22 1.05 -4.98
N GLY A 190 -6.26 0.13 -5.09
CA GLY A 190 -5.08 0.10 -4.23
C GLY A 190 -4.23 1.35 -4.39
N ILE A 191 -4.00 1.75 -5.64
CA ILE A 191 -3.18 2.90 -6.01
C ILE A 191 -3.83 4.19 -5.53
N ILE A 192 -5.11 4.43 -5.86
CA ILE A 192 -5.86 5.62 -5.40
C ILE A 192 -5.86 5.68 -3.87
N THR A 193 -6.06 4.54 -3.20
CA THR A 193 -6.03 4.49 -1.74
C THR A 193 -4.69 5.01 -1.22
N GLN A 194 -3.56 4.50 -1.71
CA GLN A 194 -2.25 4.94 -1.24
C GLN A 194 -1.98 6.42 -1.54
N LEU A 195 -2.33 6.90 -2.74
CA LEU A 195 -2.19 8.32 -3.12
C LEU A 195 -2.97 9.23 -2.18
N VAL A 196 -4.25 8.92 -1.92
CA VAL A 196 -5.12 9.78 -1.10
C VAL A 196 -4.70 9.77 0.37
N VAL A 197 -4.35 8.62 0.93
CA VAL A 197 -3.96 8.57 2.35
C VAL A 197 -2.52 9.06 2.59
N ALA A 198 -1.67 9.07 1.57
CA ALA A 198 -0.35 9.72 1.63
C ALA A 198 -0.46 11.23 1.42
N THR A 199 -1.26 11.65 0.44
CA THR A 199 -1.41 13.04 -0.04
C THR A 199 -2.91 13.40 -0.15
N PRO A 200 -3.56 13.80 0.96
CA PRO A 200 -5.02 14.01 0.99
C PRO A 200 -5.58 15.01 -0.02
N SER A 201 -4.78 15.99 -0.46
CA SER A 201 -5.18 16.96 -1.49
C SER A 201 -5.49 16.32 -2.85
N LEU A 202 -4.98 15.11 -3.13
CA LEU A 202 -5.28 14.38 -4.37
C LEU A 202 -6.70 13.79 -4.40
N ALA A 203 -7.41 13.75 -3.27
CA ALA A 203 -8.75 13.15 -3.19
C ALA A 203 -9.74 13.78 -4.19
N THR A 204 -9.72 15.11 -4.33
CA THR A 204 -10.61 15.81 -5.27
C THR A 204 -10.29 15.47 -6.71
N ARG A 205 -9.00 15.40 -7.06
CA ARG A 205 -8.53 15.07 -8.42
C ARG A 205 -8.90 13.63 -8.80
N LEU A 206 -8.70 12.69 -7.88
CA LEU A 206 -8.93 11.26 -8.13
C LEU A 206 -10.39 10.82 -7.96
N LYS A 207 -11.29 11.72 -7.55
CA LYS A 207 -12.70 11.41 -7.27
C LYS A 207 -13.43 10.85 -8.48
N THR A 208 -13.25 11.46 -9.66
CA THR A 208 -13.90 11.00 -10.90
C THR A 208 -13.40 9.62 -11.28
N LYS A 209 -12.07 9.42 -11.27
CA LYS A 209 -11.46 8.13 -11.55
C LYS A 209 -11.94 7.02 -10.59
N LEU A 210 -12.03 7.31 -9.29
CA LEU A 210 -12.56 6.34 -8.33
C LEU A 210 -14.03 6.00 -8.60
N ARG A 211 -14.82 6.98 -9.02
CA ARG A 211 -16.22 6.79 -9.42
C ARG A 211 -16.36 5.87 -10.62
N ASP A 212 -15.56 6.11 -11.65
CA ASP A 212 -15.56 5.29 -12.86
C ASP A 212 -15.22 3.83 -12.54
N VAL A 213 -14.24 3.59 -11.67
CA VAL A 213 -13.85 2.23 -11.23
C VAL A 213 -14.95 1.53 -10.42
N LEU A 214 -15.80 2.31 -9.75
CA LEU A 214 -16.91 1.78 -8.94
C LEU A 214 -18.23 1.73 -9.72
N ASP A 215 -18.24 2.12 -10.99
CA ASP A 215 -19.45 2.31 -11.81
C ASP A 215 -20.48 3.27 -11.14
N LEU A 216 -20.01 4.38 -10.52
CA LEU A 216 -20.82 5.35 -9.75
C LEU A 216 -20.85 6.79 -10.27
#